data_AF-A0A2T6BCZ1-F1
#
_entry.id   AF-A0A2T6BCZ1-F1
#
_cell.length_a   1.000
_cell.length_b   1.000
_cell.length_c   1.000
_cell.angle_alpha   90.00
_cell.angle_beta   90.00
_cell.angle_gamma   90.00
#
_symmetry.space_group_name_H-M   'P 1'
#
loop_
_entity.id
_entity.type
_entity.pdbx_description
1 polymer ?
#
loop_
_entity_poly.entity_id
_entity_poly.type
_entity_poly.pdbx_seq_one_letter_code
_entity_poly.pdbx_strand_id
1 'polypeptide(L)'
;MREIVRQSLRWAALISVVTAMLSVFFSMVSAAFLRGLPWQGGMLVVLLIVLVGVFFDMLGIAATAAREPPFHAMAAHKVPGARHAIGIIRRADQFANFCNDVIGDISGIVSGAAGFAVVAALVFTMDIPESRWFLEPLMVGIISALTVGGKALGKTLSIRYSNEIVFRLGKVFYILEKRFYIRLFEVKTRKKRKRKRGVLRAPRTD
;
A
#
# COMPACT_ATOMS: atom_id res chain seq x y z
N MET A 1 -8.99 25.33 13.00
CA MET A 1 -10.00 24.53 12.26
C MET A 1 -9.98 24.80 10.76
N ARG A 2 -10.16 26.06 10.29
CA ARG A 2 -10.12 26.40 8.85
C ARG A 2 -8.79 26.09 8.13
N GLU A 3 -7.64 26.26 8.80
CA GLU A 3 -6.33 25.94 8.20
C GLU A 3 -6.08 24.44 8.03
N ILE A 4 -6.50 23.62 9.00
CA ILE A 4 -6.45 22.16 8.92
C ILE A 4 -7.30 21.69 7.75
N VAL A 5 -8.53 22.22 7.62
CA VAL A 5 -9.44 21.89 6.50
C VAL A 5 -8.84 22.29 5.15
N ARG A 6 -8.19 23.45 5.02
CA ARG A 6 -7.51 23.86 3.77
C ARG A 6 -6.32 23.00 3.40
N GLN A 7 -5.50 22.61 4.37
CA GLN A 7 -4.37 21.72 4.12
C GLN A 7 -4.85 20.31 3.75
N SER A 8 -5.85 19.78 4.46
CA SER A 8 -6.46 18.49 4.13
C SER A 8 -7.14 18.51 2.75
N LEU A 9 -7.81 19.60 2.36
CA LEU A 9 -8.41 19.76 1.04
C LEU A 9 -7.37 19.80 -0.08
N ARG A 10 -6.26 20.52 0.11
CA ARG A 10 -5.16 20.55 -0.88
C ARG A 10 -4.51 19.19 -1.03
N TRP A 11 -4.33 18.47 0.07
CA TRP A 11 -3.75 17.13 0.06
C TRP A 11 -4.72 16.11 -0.56
N ALA A 12 -6.00 16.18 -0.22
CA ALA A 12 -7.05 15.35 -0.82
C ALA A 12 -7.21 15.62 -2.32
N ALA A 13 -7.19 16.88 -2.75
CA ALA A 13 -7.26 17.24 -4.18
C ALA A 13 -6.02 16.77 -4.95
N LEU A 14 -4.83 16.85 -4.34
CA LEU A 14 -3.61 16.35 -4.96
C LEU A 14 -3.67 14.82 -5.11
N ILE A 15 -4.13 14.11 -4.09
CA ILE A 15 -4.28 12.65 -4.16
C ILE A 15 -5.34 12.25 -5.15
N SER A 16 -6.51 12.89 -5.17
CA SER A 16 -7.56 12.53 -6.12
C SER A 16 -7.11 12.71 -7.56
N VAL A 17 -6.39 13.79 -7.88
CA VAL A 17 -5.82 14.02 -9.22
C VAL A 17 -4.74 12.99 -9.55
N VAL A 18 -3.82 12.72 -8.62
CA VAL A 18 -2.77 11.71 -8.82
C VAL A 18 -3.38 10.32 -9.01
N THR A 19 -4.35 9.94 -8.19
CA THR A 19 -5.09 8.67 -8.28
C THR A 19 -5.85 8.58 -9.59
N ALA A 20 -6.51 9.65 -10.04
CA ALA A 20 -7.21 9.67 -11.32
C ALA A 20 -6.24 9.46 -12.49
N MET A 21 -5.10 10.16 -12.50
CA MET A 21 -4.07 9.97 -13.53
C MET A 21 -3.48 8.56 -13.50
N LEU A 22 -3.17 8.03 -12.31
CA LEU A 22 -2.66 6.67 -12.14
C LEU A 22 -3.69 5.64 -12.61
N SER A 23 -4.96 5.84 -12.26
CA SER A 23 -6.07 4.96 -12.63
C SER A 23 -6.24 4.89 -14.14
N VAL A 24 -6.24 6.03 -14.84
CA VAL A 24 -6.29 6.06 -16.31
C VAL A 24 -5.08 5.35 -16.92
N PHE A 25 -3.87 5.61 -16.42
CA PHE A 25 -2.66 4.95 -16.90
C PHE A 25 -2.72 3.42 -16.72
N PHE A 26 -3.02 2.94 -15.51
CA PHE A 26 -3.12 1.52 -15.21
C PHE A 26 -4.29 0.84 -15.93
N SER A 27 -5.42 1.54 -16.11
CA SER A 27 -6.56 1.05 -16.87
C SER A 27 -6.22 0.88 -18.35
N MET A 28 -5.50 1.84 -18.96
CA MET A 28 -5.03 1.71 -20.35
C MET A 28 -4.05 0.54 -20.50
N VAL A 29 -3.10 0.40 -19.57
CA VAL A 29 -2.14 -0.71 -19.58
C VAL A 29 -2.87 -2.05 -19.43
N SER A 30 -3.76 -2.16 -18.45
CA SER A 30 -4.55 -3.38 -18.23
C SER A 30 -5.42 -3.72 -19.44
N ALA A 31 -6.12 -2.75 -20.04
CA ALA A 31 -6.90 -2.96 -21.24
C ALA A 31 -6.05 -3.41 -22.43
N ALA A 32 -4.84 -2.86 -22.59
CA ALA A 32 -3.90 -3.29 -23.62
C ALA A 32 -3.41 -4.73 -23.39
N PHE A 33 -3.13 -5.10 -22.15
CA PHE A 33 -2.76 -6.48 -21.81
C PHE A 33 -3.93 -7.44 -22.02
N LEU A 34 -5.16 -7.10 -21.62
CA LEU A 34 -6.33 -7.98 -21.78
C LEU A 34 -6.81 -8.13 -23.23
N ARG A 35 -6.52 -7.17 -24.12
CA ARG A 35 -6.87 -7.25 -25.55
C ARG A 35 -6.09 -8.36 -26.24
N GLY A 36 -6.69 -9.54 -26.30
CA GLY A 36 -6.15 -10.72 -26.99
C GLY A 36 -5.91 -11.93 -26.09
N LEU A 37 -6.18 -11.86 -24.77
CA LEU A 37 -6.14 -13.05 -23.93
C LEU A 37 -7.45 -13.84 -24.04
N PRO A 38 -7.38 -15.18 -24.08
CA PRO A 38 -8.55 -16.03 -23.92
C PRO A 38 -9.11 -15.89 -22.49
N TRP A 39 -10.36 -16.30 -22.27
CA TRP A 39 -11.06 -16.11 -21.00
C TRP A 39 -10.29 -16.68 -19.79
N GLN A 40 -9.57 -17.80 -19.96
CA GLN A 40 -8.72 -18.41 -18.93
C GLN A 40 -7.58 -17.48 -18.52
N GLY A 41 -6.94 -16.84 -19.50
CA GLY A 41 -5.85 -15.91 -19.28
C GLY A 41 -6.32 -14.64 -18.59
N GLY A 42 -7.47 -14.10 -18.99
CA GLY A 42 -8.07 -12.95 -18.33
C GLY A 42 -8.47 -13.25 -16.88
N MET A 43 -9.00 -14.44 -16.59
CA MET A 43 -9.31 -14.86 -15.21
C MET A 43 -8.06 -14.89 -14.32
N LEU A 44 -6.93 -15.40 -14.85
CA LEU A 44 -5.66 -15.41 -14.12
C LEU A 44 -5.17 -13.98 -13.82
N VAL A 45 -5.29 -13.07 -14.80
CA VAL A 45 -4.92 -11.66 -14.63
C VAL A 45 -5.79 -10.99 -13.57
N VAL A 46 -7.10 -11.20 -13.59
CA VAL A 46 -8.03 -10.69 -12.56
C VAL A 46 -7.61 -11.16 -11.17
N LEU A 47 -7.32 -12.46 -11.02
CA LEU A 47 -6.89 -13.03 -9.75
C LEU A 47 -5.59 -12.39 -9.25
N LEU A 48 -4.60 -12.20 -10.14
CA LEU A 48 -3.35 -11.54 -9.81
C LEU A 48 -3.56 -10.09 -9.37
N ILE A 49 -4.42 -9.34 -10.06
CA ILE A 49 -4.74 -7.96 -9.69
C ILE A 49 -5.33 -7.93 -8.28
N VAL A 50 -6.34 -8.76 -7.98
CA VAL A 50 -6.96 -8.82 -6.64
C VAL A 50 -5.92 -9.17 -5.56
N LEU A 51 -5.06 -10.16 -5.80
CA LEU A 51 -4.03 -10.55 -4.84
C LEU A 51 -3.05 -9.41 -4.58
N VAL A 52 -2.64 -8.68 -5.62
CA VAL A 52 -1.78 -7.50 -5.49
C VAL A 52 -2.48 -6.41 -4.67
N GLY A 53 -3.75 -6.10 -4.95
CA GLY A 53 -4.52 -5.12 -4.18
C GLY A 53 -4.65 -5.47 -2.70
N VAL A 54 -4.97 -6.73 -2.38
CA VAL A 54 -5.05 -7.23 -0.99
C VAL A 54 -3.68 -7.19 -0.31
N PHE A 55 -2.61 -7.53 -1.03
CA PHE A 55 -1.25 -7.46 -0.51
C PHE A 55 -0.84 -6.02 -0.14
N PHE A 56 -1.10 -5.05 -1.01
CA PHE A 56 -0.81 -3.65 -0.73
C PHE A 56 -1.64 -3.09 0.42
N ASP A 57 -2.93 -3.45 0.54
CA ASP A 57 -3.75 -3.09 1.71
C ASP A 57 -3.11 -3.60 3.02
N MET A 58 -2.67 -4.85 3.04
CA MET A 58 -1.95 -5.45 4.16
C MET A 58 -0.67 -4.69 4.53
N LEU A 59 0.09 -4.19 3.55
CA LEU A 59 1.26 -3.34 3.83
C LEU A 59 0.90 -2.01 4.49
N GLY A 60 -0.19 -1.37 4.03
CA GLY A 60 -0.67 -0.11 4.59
C GLY A 60 -1.10 -0.26 6.05
N ILE A 61 -1.88 -1.30 6.36
CA ILE A 61 -2.33 -1.61 7.72
C ILE A 61 -1.16 -2.01 8.61
N ALA A 62 -0.20 -2.78 8.10
CA ALA A 62 0.99 -3.14 8.86
C ALA A 62 1.82 -1.90 9.23
N ALA A 63 1.93 -0.93 8.31
CA ALA A 63 2.66 0.32 8.54
C ALA A 63 2.03 1.16 9.67
N THR A 64 0.70 1.21 9.76
CA THR A 64 -0.02 1.94 10.82
C THR A 64 -0.03 1.19 12.15
N ALA A 65 -0.04 -0.14 12.13
CA ALA A 65 -0.02 -0.96 13.34
C ALA A 65 1.38 -1.13 13.97
N ALA A 66 2.45 -0.88 13.22
CA ALA A 66 3.82 -1.09 13.68
C ALA A 66 4.26 -0.06 14.75
N ARG A 67 5.14 -0.49 15.66
CA ARG A 67 5.63 0.34 16.77
C ARG A 67 7.10 0.71 16.56
N GLU A 68 7.45 1.98 16.81
CA GLU A 68 8.84 2.49 16.68
C GLU A 68 9.90 1.89 17.62
N PRO A 69 9.62 1.56 18.91
CA PRO A 69 10.64 1.12 19.87
C PRO A 69 11.56 -0.03 19.42
N PRO A 70 11.06 -1.17 18.87
CA PRO A 70 11.92 -2.25 18.40
C PRO A 70 12.88 -1.79 17.30
N PHE A 71 12.46 -0.88 16.43
CA PHE A 71 13.29 -0.37 15.35
C PHE A 71 14.37 0.59 15.82
N HIS A 72 14.15 1.32 16.92
CA HIS A 72 15.18 2.16 17.51
C HIS A 72 16.35 1.33 18.07
N ALA A 73 16.06 0.20 18.72
CA ALA A 73 17.08 -0.73 19.17
C ALA A 73 17.85 -1.32 17.96
N MET A 74 17.13 -1.79 16.94
CA MET A 74 17.75 -2.31 15.70
C MET A 74 18.61 -1.26 14.98
N ALA A 75 18.17 0.00 14.95
CA ALA A 75 18.93 1.10 14.35
C ALA A 75 20.19 1.46 15.16
N ALA A 76 20.16 1.31 16.49
CA ALA A 76 21.34 1.49 17.35
C ALA A 76 22.39 0.38 17.09
N HIS A 77 21.94 -0.85 16.85
CA HIS A 77 22.77 -1.97 16.40
C HIS A 77 23.13 -1.94 14.91
N LYS A 78 22.83 -0.84 14.19
CA LYS A 78 23.12 -0.65 12.76
C LYS A 78 22.54 -1.75 11.85
N VAL A 79 21.41 -2.33 12.23
CA VAL A 79 20.72 -3.33 11.40
C VAL A 79 20.24 -2.68 10.09
N PRO A 80 20.58 -3.24 8.91
CA PRO A 80 20.18 -2.69 7.63
C PRO A 80 18.65 -2.70 7.47
N GLY A 81 18.09 -1.60 6.96
CA GLY A 81 16.64 -1.41 6.80
C GLY A 81 15.89 -0.85 8.02
N ALA A 82 16.48 -0.88 9.22
CA ALA A 82 15.82 -0.38 10.44
C ALA A 82 15.52 1.13 10.37
N ARG A 83 16.40 1.93 9.75
CA ARG A 83 16.17 3.37 9.57
C ARG A 83 15.03 3.69 8.60
N HIS A 84 14.86 2.91 7.54
CA HIS A 84 13.74 3.10 6.61
C HIS A 84 12.43 2.64 7.21
N ALA A 85 12.44 1.54 7.97
CA ALA A 85 11.26 1.10 8.74
C ALA A 85 10.74 2.23 9.66
N ILE A 86 11.63 2.92 10.39
CA ILE A 86 11.25 4.11 11.18
C ILE A 86 10.69 5.22 10.29
N GLY A 87 11.27 5.45 9.11
CA GLY A 87 10.79 6.43 8.14
C GLY A 87 9.36 6.14 7.65
N ILE A 88 9.04 4.87 7.40
CA ILE A 88 7.71 4.40 7.02
C ILE A 88 6.73 4.64 8.15
N ILE A 89 7.07 4.23 9.39
CA ILE A 89 6.18 4.38 10.56
C ILE A 89 5.86 5.85 10.83
N ARG A 90 6.85 6.74 10.68
CA ARG A 90 6.65 8.19 10.86
C ARG A 90 5.74 8.84 9.82
N ARG A 91 5.56 8.21 8.66
CA ARG A 91 4.66 8.66 7.59
C ARG A 91 3.59 7.61 7.31
N ALA A 92 3.24 6.80 8.32
CA ALA A 92 2.36 5.65 8.16
C ALA A 92 1.00 6.06 7.58
N ASP A 93 0.42 7.18 8.01
CA ASP A 93 -0.85 7.67 7.49
C ASP A 93 -0.80 7.94 5.97
N GLN A 94 0.28 8.55 5.49
CA GLN A 94 0.43 8.85 4.06
C GLN A 94 0.68 7.57 3.25
N PHE A 95 1.51 6.67 3.79
CA PHE A 95 1.81 5.39 3.16
C PHE A 95 0.59 4.48 3.11
N ALA A 96 -0.20 4.42 4.18
CA ALA A 96 -1.41 3.63 4.27
C ALA A 96 -2.48 4.13 3.32
N ASN A 97 -2.71 5.45 3.23
CA ASN A 97 -3.66 5.99 2.25
C ASN A 97 -3.22 5.69 0.81
N PHE A 98 -1.93 5.73 0.52
CA PHE A 98 -1.43 5.34 -0.81
C PHE A 98 -1.65 3.85 -1.09
N CYS A 99 -1.29 2.98 -0.16
CA CYS A 99 -1.38 1.54 -0.36
C CYS A 99 -2.81 1.00 -0.34
N ASN A 100 -3.65 1.45 0.59
CA ASN A 100 -5.04 1.02 0.70
C ASN A 100 -5.94 1.76 -0.28
N ASP A 101 -5.95 3.10 -0.25
CA ASP A 101 -6.94 3.86 -1.01
C ASP A 101 -6.54 3.95 -2.49
N VAL A 102 -5.29 4.30 -2.80
CA VAL A 102 -4.88 4.45 -4.21
C VAL A 102 -4.72 3.09 -4.89
N ILE A 103 -3.83 2.24 -4.37
CA ILE A 103 -3.54 0.95 -5.01
C ILE A 103 -4.69 -0.03 -4.82
N GLY A 104 -5.30 -0.08 -3.64
CA GLY A 104 -6.42 -0.98 -3.36
C GLY A 104 -7.68 -0.64 -4.17
N ASP A 105 -8.05 0.64 -4.30
CA ASP A 105 -9.23 1.01 -5.09
C ASP A 105 -8.98 0.83 -6.59
N ILE A 106 -7.81 1.22 -7.10
CA ILE A 106 -7.45 0.98 -8.51
C ILE A 106 -7.47 -0.51 -8.81
N SER A 107 -6.90 -1.34 -7.93
CA SER A 107 -6.95 -2.80 -8.09
C SER A 107 -8.37 -3.33 -8.15
N GLY A 108 -9.30 -2.81 -7.33
CA GLY A 108 -10.71 -3.21 -7.34
C GLY A 108 -11.45 -2.79 -8.60
N ILE A 109 -11.25 -1.54 -9.06
CA ILE A 109 -11.88 -1.03 -10.29
C ILE A 109 -11.37 -1.79 -11.51
N VAL A 110 -10.05 -1.97 -11.62
CA VAL A 110 -9.43 -2.66 -12.74
C VAL A 110 -9.80 -4.15 -12.74
N SER A 111 -9.81 -4.82 -11.58
CA SER A 111 -10.23 -6.24 -11.52
C SER A 111 -11.70 -6.43 -11.86
N GLY A 112 -12.58 -5.50 -11.48
CA GLY A 112 -14.00 -5.53 -11.85
C GLY A 112 -14.21 -5.36 -13.36
N ALA A 113 -13.56 -4.36 -13.96
CA ALA A 113 -13.61 -4.14 -15.41
C ALA A 113 -13.01 -5.32 -16.21
N ALA A 114 -11.89 -5.87 -15.72
CA ALA A 114 -11.28 -7.06 -16.30
C ALA A 114 -12.17 -8.30 -16.13
N GLY A 115 -12.84 -8.45 -14.99
CA GLY A 115 -13.81 -9.52 -14.74
C GLY A 115 -14.99 -9.47 -15.70
N PHE A 116 -15.51 -8.27 -15.98
CA PHE A 116 -16.55 -8.07 -16.99
C PHE A 116 -16.07 -8.50 -18.39
N ALA A 117 -14.87 -8.08 -18.79
CA ALA A 117 -14.28 -8.47 -20.07
C ALA A 117 -14.07 -10.00 -20.19
N VAL A 118 -13.72 -10.67 -19.09
CA VAL A 118 -13.59 -12.14 -19.03
C VAL A 118 -14.92 -12.84 -19.21
N VAL A 119 -15.98 -12.35 -18.57
CA VAL A 119 -17.33 -12.93 -18.74
C VAL A 119 -17.82 -12.75 -20.18
N ALA A 120 -17.62 -11.57 -20.77
CA ALA A 120 -17.96 -11.33 -22.17
C ALA A 120 -17.21 -12.29 -23.11
N ALA A 121 -15.91 -12.50 -22.89
CA ALA A 121 -15.13 -13.47 -23.66
C ALA A 121 -15.59 -14.93 -23.46
N LEU A 122 -16.01 -15.29 -22.24
CA LEU A 122 -16.53 -16.62 -21.93
C LEU A 122 -17.87 -16.89 -22.65
N VAL A 123 -18.79 -15.92 -22.61
CA VAL A 123 -20.10 -16.02 -23.30
C VAL A 123 -19.89 -16.19 -24.80
N PHE A 124 -18.98 -15.40 -25.39
CA PHE A 124 -18.66 -15.47 -26.81
C PHE A 124 -17.98 -16.80 -27.22
N THR A 125 -17.09 -17.34 -26.39
CA THR A 125 -16.34 -18.57 -26.73
C THR A 125 -17.12 -19.85 -26.49
N MET A 126 -18.09 -19.86 -25.58
CA MET A 126 -18.89 -21.04 -25.24
C MET A 126 -20.29 -21.04 -25.87
N ASP A 127 -20.57 -20.10 -26.78
CA ASP A 127 -21.86 -19.93 -27.47
C ASP A 127 -23.05 -19.95 -26.47
N ILE A 128 -22.85 -19.27 -25.34
CA ILE A 128 -23.82 -19.25 -24.26
C ILE A 128 -24.93 -18.27 -24.65
N PRO A 129 -26.22 -18.66 -24.59
CA PRO A 129 -27.30 -17.74 -24.91
C PRO A 129 -27.31 -16.53 -23.98
N GLU A 130 -27.55 -15.34 -24.54
CA GLU A 130 -27.59 -14.05 -23.82
C GLU A 130 -28.60 -14.01 -22.66
N SER A 131 -29.49 -15.00 -22.57
CA SER A 131 -30.43 -15.16 -21.45
C SER A 131 -29.75 -15.42 -20.09
N ARG A 132 -28.44 -15.66 -20.03
CA ARG A 132 -27.69 -15.85 -18.77
C ARG A 132 -27.15 -14.55 -18.18
N TRP A 133 -28.02 -13.56 -18.03
CA TRP A 133 -27.75 -12.26 -17.40
C TRP A 133 -27.17 -12.35 -15.98
N PHE A 134 -27.32 -13.49 -15.30
CA PHE A 134 -26.81 -13.71 -13.94
C PHE A 134 -25.31 -14.02 -13.87
N LEU A 135 -24.64 -14.38 -14.98
CA LEU A 135 -23.22 -14.76 -14.99
C LEU A 135 -22.29 -13.60 -14.63
N GLU A 136 -22.59 -12.39 -15.09
CA GLU A 136 -21.80 -11.19 -14.80
C GLU A 136 -21.87 -10.80 -13.30
N PRO A 137 -23.06 -10.60 -12.69
CA PRO A 137 -23.16 -10.36 -11.25
C PRO A 137 -22.57 -11.48 -10.40
N LEU A 138 -22.69 -12.75 -10.84
CA LEU A 138 -22.10 -13.88 -10.14
C LEU A 138 -20.57 -13.77 -10.11
N MET A 139 -19.93 -13.43 -11.23
CA MET A 139 -18.48 -13.24 -11.28
C MET A 139 -18.02 -12.02 -10.49
N VAL A 140 -18.71 -10.89 -10.59
CA VAL A 140 -18.43 -9.70 -9.77
C VAL A 140 -18.58 -10.03 -8.28
N GLY A 141 -19.59 -10.83 -7.92
CA GLY A 141 -19.82 -11.31 -6.56
C GLY A 141 -18.68 -12.19 -6.05
N ILE A 142 -18.19 -13.13 -6.85
CA ILE A 142 -17.04 -13.99 -6.52
C ILE A 142 -15.78 -13.15 -6.32
N ILE A 143 -15.48 -12.22 -7.25
CA ILE A 143 -14.32 -11.32 -7.16
C ILE A 143 -14.42 -10.45 -5.91
N SER A 144 -15.60 -9.90 -5.61
CA SER A 144 -15.84 -9.07 -4.43
C SER A 144 -15.69 -9.87 -3.14
N ALA A 145 -16.24 -11.08 -3.07
CA ALA A 145 -16.12 -11.96 -1.91
C ALA A 145 -14.65 -12.33 -1.65
N LEU A 146 -13.90 -12.67 -2.70
CA LEU A 146 -12.46 -12.95 -2.61
C LEU A 146 -11.68 -11.72 -2.13
N THR A 147 -12.01 -10.54 -2.65
CA THR A 147 -11.34 -9.28 -2.29
C THR A 147 -11.59 -8.93 -0.82
N VAL A 148 -12.86 -8.94 -0.39
CA VAL A 148 -13.24 -8.59 0.99
C VAL A 148 -12.73 -9.64 1.99
N GLY A 149 -12.88 -10.94 1.65
CA GLY A 149 -12.34 -12.03 2.46
C GLY A 149 -10.81 -11.99 2.56
N GLY A 150 -10.13 -11.73 1.45
CA GLY A 150 -8.68 -11.54 1.39
C GLY A 150 -8.21 -10.38 2.27
N LYS A 151 -8.87 -9.20 2.18
CA LYS A 151 -8.57 -8.04 3.05
C LYS A 151 -8.81 -8.35 4.53
N ALA A 152 -9.85 -9.11 4.88
CA ALA A 152 -10.12 -9.49 6.27
C ALA A 152 -9.03 -10.39 6.86
N LEU A 153 -8.59 -11.41 6.09
CA LEU A 153 -7.47 -12.26 6.46
C LEU A 153 -6.16 -11.46 6.55
N GLY A 154 -5.91 -10.61 5.54
CA GLY A 154 -4.75 -9.72 5.46
C GLY A 154 -4.66 -8.80 6.67
N LYS A 155 -5.76 -8.18 7.11
CA LYS A 155 -5.81 -7.33 8.31
C LYS A 155 -5.31 -8.03 9.56
N THR A 156 -5.77 -9.25 9.80
CA THR A 156 -5.39 -10.03 10.98
C THR A 156 -3.88 -10.31 10.98
N LEU A 157 -3.34 -10.71 9.84
CA LEU A 157 -1.90 -10.93 9.67
C LEU A 157 -1.10 -9.64 9.79
N SER A 158 -1.59 -8.55 9.21
CA SER A 158 -0.96 -7.22 9.22
C SER A 158 -0.78 -6.70 10.64
N ILE A 159 -1.79 -6.85 11.48
CA ILE A 159 -1.75 -6.37 12.86
C ILE A 159 -0.81 -7.25 13.70
N ARG A 160 -0.95 -8.58 13.60
CA ARG A 160 -0.17 -9.53 14.40
C ARG A 160 1.33 -9.51 14.04
N TYR A 161 1.67 -9.36 12.76
CA TYR A 161 3.05 -9.35 12.26
C TYR A 161 3.50 -7.98 11.75
N SER A 162 2.87 -6.90 12.21
CA SER A 162 3.10 -5.51 11.78
C SER A 162 4.59 -5.13 11.75
N ASN A 163 5.29 -5.33 12.86
CA ASN A 163 6.72 -4.99 12.96
C ASN A 163 7.59 -5.82 11.98
N GLU A 164 7.29 -7.09 11.78
CA GLU A 164 8.06 -7.95 10.87
C GLU A 164 7.83 -7.55 9.40
N ILE A 165 6.58 -7.26 9.04
CA ILE A 165 6.21 -6.79 7.69
C ILE A 165 6.90 -5.45 7.39
N VAL A 166 6.81 -4.49 8.32
CA VAL A 166 7.44 -3.17 8.15
C VAL A 166 8.96 -3.27 8.14
N PHE A 167 9.55 -4.21 8.88
CA PHE A 167 10.99 -4.47 8.83
C PHE A 167 11.42 -4.99 7.46
N ARG A 168 10.68 -5.95 6.89
CA ARG A 168 10.93 -6.47 5.54
C ARG A 168 10.79 -5.39 4.49
N LEU A 169 9.75 -4.56 4.58
CA LEU A 169 9.61 -3.37 3.74
C LEU A 169 10.81 -2.44 3.87
N GLY A 170 11.23 -2.13 5.11
CA GLY A 170 12.42 -1.31 5.38
C GLY A 170 13.70 -1.87 4.76
N LYS A 171 13.87 -3.20 4.73
CA LYS A 171 14.98 -3.86 4.01
C LYS A 171 14.86 -3.73 2.50
N VAL A 172 13.67 -3.90 1.93
CA VAL A 172 13.45 -3.71 0.48
C VAL A 172 13.83 -2.28 0.08
N PHE A 173 13.36 -1.27 0.82
CA PHE A 173 13.74 0.11 0.58
C PHE A 173 15.24 0.37 0.75
N TYR A 174 15.90 -0.28 1.72
CA TYR A 174 17.36 -0.20 1.89
C TYR A 174 18.12 -0.73 0.67
N ILE A 175 17.70 -1.89 0.17
CA ILE A 175 18.30 -2.52 -1.01
C ILE A 175 18.06 -1.64 -2.24
N LEU A 176 16.85 -1.10 -2.38
CA LEU A 176 16.49 -0.23 -3.49
C LEU A 176 17.30 1.07 -3.47
N GLU A 177 17.48 1.71 -2.31
CA GLU A 177 18.32 2.90 -2.18
C GLU A 177 19.79 2.58 -2.53
N LYS A 178 20.32 1.45 -2.06
CA LYS A 178 21.70 1.04 -2.34
C LYS A 178 21.94 0.69 -3.81
N ARG A 179 20.92 0.18 -4.52
CA ARG A 179 21.02 -0.25 -5.93
C ARG A 179 20.63 0.84 -6.93
N PHE A 180 19.69 1.72 -6.58
CA PHE A 180 19.16 2.76 -7.48
C PHE A 180 19.57 4.20 -7.10
N TYR A 181 20.34 4.42 -6.02
CA TYR A 181 20.80 5.76 -5.57
C TYR A 181 19.67 6.80 -5.34
N ILE A 182 18.41 6.37 -5.22
CA ILE A 182 17.28 7.28 -4.96
C ILE A 182 17.15 7.47 -3.44
N ARG A 183 17.59 8.63 -2.93
CA ARG A 183 17.43 9.01 -1.51
C ARG A 183 15.95 9.34 -1.20
N LEU A 184 15.10 8.33 -1.10
CA LEU A 184 13.65 8.50 -0.85
C LEU A 184 13.34 8.96 0.59
N PHE A 185 14.21 8.67 1.55
CA PHE A 185 13.99 8.98 2.96
C PHE A 185 15.19 9.68 3.59
N GLU A 186 15.24 11.00 3.44
CA GLU A 186 16.06 11.84 4.30
C GLU A 186 15.46 11.82 5.71
N VAL A 187 15.79 10.79 6.51
CA VAL A 187 15.44 10.73 7.92
C VAL A 187 16.25 11.83 8.61
N LYS A 188 15.69 13.05 8.69
CA LYS A 188 16.19 14.11 9.56
C LYS A 188 16.25 13.53 10.98
N THR A 189 17.46 13.15 11.39
CA THR A 189 17.76 12.80 12.76
C THR A 189 17.51 14.08 13.55
N ARG A 190 16.52 14.06 14.45
CA ARG A 190 16.28 15.17 15.39
C ARG A 190 17.64 15.41 16.07
N LYS A 191 18.31 16.53 15.75
CA LYS A 191 19.55 16.95 16.44
C LYS A 191 19.26 16.84 17.93
N LYS A 192 19.98 15.98 18.64
CA LYS A 192 19.97 15.95 20.11
C LYS A 192 20.23 17.39 20.55
N ARG A 193 19.20 18.06 21.08
CA ARG A 193 19.35 19.35 21.77
C ARG A 193 20.39 19.06 22.85
N LYS A 194 21.61 19.58 22.71
CA LYS A 194 22.68 19.46 23.72
C LYS A 194 22.03 19.87 25.05
N ARG A 195 21.72 18.90 25.90
CA ARG A 195 21.41 19.17 27.30
C ARG A 195 22.70 19.80 27.82
N LYS A 196 22.72 21.13 27.97
CA LYS A 196 23.78 21.82 28.70
C LYS A 196 23.85 21.09 30.04
N ARG A 197 24.88 20.29 30.26
CA ARG A 197 25.24 19.82 31.60
C ARG A 197 25.43 21.10 32.39
N GLY A 198 24.45 21.45 33.21
CA GLY A 198 24.60 22.49 34.21
C GLY A 198 25.73 22.03 35.11
N VAL A 199 26.86 22.74 35.03
CA VAL A 199 27.91 22.65 36.03
C VAL A 199 27.33 23.32 37.26
N LEU A 200 26.57 22.58 38.07
CA LEU A 200 26.34 22.95 39.46
C LEU A 200 27.69 22.73 40.15
N ARG A 201 28.50 23.79 40.19
CA ARG A 201 29.55 23.89 41.19
C ARG A 201 28.83 23.85 42.54
N ALA A 202 29.09 22.80 43.33
CA ALA A 202 28.77 22.82 44.74
C ALA A 202 29.44 24.05 45.36
N PRO A 203 28.73 24.87 46.16
CA PRO A 203 29.41 25.88 46.96
C PRO A 203 30.30 25.15 47.96
N ARG A 204 31.61 25.42 47.90
CA ARG A 204 32.53 25.11 48.99
C ARG A 204 32.11 25.99 50.17
N THR A 205 31.72 25.36 51.26
CA THR A 205 31.64 25.98 52.58
C THR A 205 33.05 25.91 53.17
N ASP A 206 33.80 26.98 53.04
CA ASP A 206 34.89 27.32 53.95
C ASP A 206 34.45 28.57 54.72
#